data_AF-A0A5B0PQK7-F1
#
_entry.id   AF-A0A5B0PQK7-F1
#
_cell.length_a   1.000
_cell.length_b   1.000
_cell.length_c   1.000
_cell.angle_alpha   90.00
_cell.angle_beta   90.00
_cell.angle_gamma   90.00
#
_symmetry.space_group_name_H-M   'P 1'
#
loop_
_entity.id
_entity.type
_entity.pdbx_description
1 polymer ?
#
loop_
_entity_poly.entity_id
_entity_poly.type
_entity_poly.pdbx_seq_one_letter_code
_entity_poly.pdbx_strand_id
1 'polypeptide(L)'
;MKFVMAKLIQHLHSFAKEVDLQTDEWLAGIRFLTETGQKCSDVRQEFILLSDILGFSALVDGLSNCKPPGCTESTVLGPFHTEDAPQTEQGGSIVSTSGGRKMVVEGAVKNQKGEGIAGAQLDVWETDENGFYDVQNADRSGPDNRGIITTDDSGKYRFEAIVPMAYPIPTDGPVSGLLKKLHRHCFRPAHIHFMIKAKGYEALTTSLYIKGDPFISSDAVFGVKNSLVVDVSENSPDASHPTKWWGLKYDFTLPTEQEANTFKSSRRNEVLGS
;
A
#
# COMPACT_ATOMS: atom_id res chain seq x y z
N MET A 1 -13.91 23.18 6.59
CA MET A 1 -12.67 23.96 6.35
C MET A 1 -12.25 24.82 7.55
N LYS A 2 -13.07 25.76 8.04
CA LYS A 2 -12.72 26.66 9.17
C LYS A 2 -12.15 25.95 10.41
N PHE A 3 -12.81 24.89 10.87
CA PHE A 3 -12.37 24.10 12.03
C PHE A 3 -10.97 23.48 11.83
N VAL A 4 -10.75 22.85 10.67
CA VAL A 4 -9.46 22.21 10.32
C VAL A 4 -8.33 23.23 10.29
N MET A 5 -8.55 24.37 9.61
CA MET A 5 -7.52 25.43 9.53
C MET A 5 -7.19 26.03 10.89
N ALA A 6 -8.19 26.24 11.76
CA ALA A 6 -7.95 26.74 13.11
C ALA A 6 -7.05 25.79 13.91
N LYS A 7 -7.29 24.47 13.84
CA LYS A 7 -6.46 23.46 14.50
C LYS A 7 -5.05 23.39 13.90
N LEU A 8 -4.94 23.42 12.58
CA LEU A 8 -3.63 23.43 11.91
C LEU A 8 -2.78 24.63 12.33
N ILE A 9 -3.36 25.85 12.32
CA ILE A 9 -2.66 27.07 12.74
C ILE A 9 -2.23 26.96 14.22
N GLN A 10 -3.10 26.43 15.08
CA GLN A 10 -2.78 26.20 16.49
C GLN A 10 -1.55 25.28 16.63
N HIS A 11 -1.53 24.12 15.97
CA HIS A 11 -0.40 23.18 16.05
C HIS A 11 0.88 23.76 15.42
N LEU A 12 0.78 24.49 14.31
CA LEU A 12 1.92 25.12 13.66
C LEU A 12 2.58 26.18 14.55
N HIS A 13 1.78 27.04 15.22
CA HIS A 13 2.29 28.05 16.14
C HIS A 13 2.87 27.42 17.41
N SER A 14 2.28 26.33 17.91
CA SER A 14 2.83 25.58 19.04
C SER A 14 4.19 24.99 18.71
N PHE A 15 4.33 24.32 17.55
CA PHE A 15 5.60 23.78 17.08
C PHE A 15 6.69 24.86 17.01
N ALA A 16 6.40 26.00 16.36
CA ALA A 16 7.38 27.07 16.20
C ALA A 16 7.89 27.63 17.55
N LYS A 17 7.01 27.71 18.56
CA LYS A 17 7.39 28.14 19.92
C LYS A 17 8.15 27.07 20.69
N GLU A 18 7.77 25.80 20.52
CA GLU A 18 8.39 24.67 21.21
C GLU A 18 9.86 24.51 20.84
N VAL A 19 10.18 24.68 19.56
CA VAL A 19 11.56 24.55 19.05
C VAL A 19 12.33 25.87 19.03
N ASP A 20 11.71 26.97 19.48
CA ASP A 20 12.24 28.34 19.34
C ASP A 20 12.74 28.64 17.91
N LEU A 21 11.87 28.44 16.93
CA LEU A 21 12.22 28.43 15.50
C LEU A 21 12.82 29.78 15.05
N GLN A 22 14.05 29.75 14.56
CA GLN A 22 14.77 30.94 14.11
C GLN A 22 14.50 31.28 12.63
N THR A 23 14.86 32.50 12.22
CA THR A 23 14.53 33.02 10.87
C THR A 23 15.21 32.23 9.75
N ASP A 24 16.46 31.83 9.94
CA ASP A 24 17.22 31.05 8.97
C ASP A 24 16.72 29.61 8.83
N GLU A 25 16.32 28.98 9.94
CA GLU A 25 15.64 27.67 9.97
C GLU A 25 14.29 27.73 9.25
N TRP A 26 13.49 28.76 9.54
CA TRP A 26 12.23 29.01 8.85
C TRP A 26 12.44 29.20 7.34
N LEU A 27 13.42 30.01 6.93
CA LEU A 27 13.77 30.19 5.52
C LEU A 27 14.23 28.87 4.87
N ALA A 28 14.95 28.02 5.60
CA ALA A 28 15.31 26.68 5.11
C ALA A 28 14.07 25.79 4.90
N GLY A 29 13.10 25.84 5.81
CA GLY A 29 11.81 25.16 5.65
C GLY A 29 11.01 25.66 4.44
N ILE A 30 10.96 26.98 4.22
CA ILE A 30 10.31 27.56 3.04
C ILE A 30 10.98 27.10 1.74
N ARG A 31 12.32 27.11 1.67
CA ARG A 31 13.05 26.59 0.51
C ARG A 31 12.75 25.12 0.27
N PHE A 32 12.79 24.30 1.31
CA PHE A 32 12.45 22.87 1.23
C PHE A 32 11.06 22.64 0.65
N LEU A 33 10.03 23.31 1.20
CA LEU A 33 8.65 23.18 0.69
C LEU A 33 8.51 23.67 -0.76
N THR A 34 9.25 24.72 -1.14
CA THR A 34 9.27 25.23 -2.50
C THR A 34 9.89 24.20 -3.46
N GLU A 35 11.05 23.65 -3.12
CA GLU A 35 11.72 22.61 -3.91
C GLU A 35 10.87 21.34 -4.01
N THR A 36 10.19 20.94 -2.92
CA THR A 36 9.25 19.81 -2.92
C THR A 36 8.14 20.05 -3.94
N GLY A 37 7.53 21.24 -3.94
CA GLY A 37 6.51 21.60 -4.93
C GLY A 37 7.03 21.61 -6.37
N GLN A 38 8.24 22.13 -6.59
CA GLN A 38 8.88 22.16 -7.92
C GLN A 38 9.28 20.77 -8.44
N LYS A 39 9.45 19.79 -7.56
CA LYS A 39 9.74 18.39 -7.94
C LYS A 39 8.47 17.63 -8.33
N CYS A 40 7.28 18.14 -7.99
CA CYS A 40 6.03 17.53 -8.43
C CYS A 40 5.82 17.68 -9.96
N SER A 41 5.26 16.65 -10.58
CA SER A 41 4.85 16.59 -11.99
C SER A 41 3.60 15.70 -12.12
N ASP A 42 3.13 15.47 -13.35
CA ASP A 42 1.98 14.60 -13.62
C ASP A 42 2.21 13.14 -13.19
N VAL A 43 3.48 12.72 -13.13
CA VAL A 43 3.88 11.34 -12.76
C VAL A 43 4.66 11.25 -11.45
N ARG A 44 4.93 12.40 -10.80
CA ARG A 44 5.69 12.47 -9.53
C ARG A 44 4.98 13.39 -8.55
N GLN A 45 4.54 12.86 -7.41
CA GLN A 45 3.93 13.66 -6.34
C GLN A 45 4.83 13.71 -5.10
N GLU A 46 5.80 14.64 -5.09
CA GLU A 46 6.78 14.76 -4.01
C GLU A 46 6.13 15.19 -2.67
N PHE A 47 5.03 15.95 -2.70
CA PHE A 47 4.27 16.26 -1.48
C PHE A 47 3.56 15.04 -0.88
N ILE A 48 3.09 14.11 -1.72
CA ILE A 48 2.55 12.83 -1.23
C ILE A 48 3.69 12.02 -0.61
N LEU A 49 4.85 11.94 -1.27
CA LEU A 49 6.02 11.25 -0.72
C LEU A 49 6.50 11.87 0.61
N LEU A 50 6.44 13.19 0.75
CA LEU A 50 6.71 13.86 2.02
C LEU A 50 5.70 13.44 3.10
N SER A 51 4.41 13.39 2.77
CA SER A 51 3.37 12.89 3.68
C SER A 51 3.62 11.44 4.09
N ASP A 52 4.04 10.60 3.14
CA ASP A 52 4.34 9.18 3.35
C ASP A 52 5.50 9.00 4.34
N ILE A 53 6.64 9.66 4.09
CA ILE A 53 7.81 9.52 4.96
C ILE A 53 7.63 10.18 6.32
N LEU A 54 6.66 11.06 6.51
CA LEU A 54 6.31 11.62 7.83
C LEU A 54 5.28 10.75 8.56
N GLY A 55 4.82 9.65 7.94
CA GLY A 55 3.79 8.76 8.49
C GLY A 55 2.38 9.36 8.46
N PHE A 56 2.21 10.53 7.85
CA PHE A 56 0.93 11.21 7.81
C PHE A 56 -0.06 10.50 6.89
N SER A 57 0.39 9.98 5.74
CA SER A 57 -0.46 9.18 4.85
C SER A 57 -0.98 7.92 5.52
N ALA A 58 -0.11 7.18 6.22
CA ALA A 58 -0.50 5.99 6.98
C ALA A 58 -1.48 6.32 8.11
N LEU A 59 -1.28 7.44 8.81
CA LEU A 59 -2.21 7.94 9.81
C LEU A 59 -3.58 8.27 9.20
N VAL A 60 -3.63 9.04 8.12
CA VAL A 60 -4.87 9.42 7.43
C VAL A 60 -5.61 8.19 6.90
N ASP A 61 -4.91 7.18 6.38
CA ASP A 61 -5.49 5.89 6.01
C ASP A 61 -6.14 5.21 7.23
N GLY A 62 -5.40 5.04 8.32
CA GLY A 62 -5.92 4.42 9.55
C GLY A 62 -7.09 5.18 10.19
N LEU A 63 -7.21 6.49 9.94
CA LEU A 63 -8.37 7.29 10.34
C LEU A 63 -9.57 7.08 9.42
N SER A 64 -9.35 7.09 8.11
CA SER A 64 -10.42 7.12 7.10
C SER A 64 -10.96 5.73 6.76
N ASN A 65 -10.10 4.72 6.84
CA ASN A 65 -10.35 3.35 6.42
C ASN A 65 -10.36 2.36 7.59
N CYS A 66 -10.59 2.86 8.81
CA CYS A 66 -10.83 1.97 9.94
C CYS A 66 -11.99 1.01 9.67
N LYS A 67 -11.80 -0.26 10.05
CA LYS A 67 -12.74 -1.35 9.82
C LYS A 67 -13.17 -1.96 11.15
N PRO A 68 -14.37 -2.59 11.21
CA PRO A 68 -14.74 -3.41 12.36
C PRO A 68 -13.67 -4.48 12.68
N PRO A 69 -13.55 -4.91 13.94
CA PRO A 69 -12.63 -5.99 14.32
C PRO A 69 -12.85 -7.25 13.47
N GLY A 70 -11.75 -7.91 13.09
CA GLY A 70 -11.75 -9.12 12.26
C GLY A 70 -11.79 -8.89 10.75
N CYS A 71 -12.00 -7.65 10.29
CA CYS A 71 -11.80 -7.28 8.89
C CYS A 71 -10.32 -7.08 8.57
N THR A 72 -9.92 -7.33 7.32
CA THR A 72 -8.55 -7.04 6.87
C THR A 72 -8.27 -5.54 6.92
N GLU A 73 -7.10 -5.18 7.44
CA GLU A 73 -6.69 -3.80 7.58
C GLU A 73 -6.33 -3.16 6.22
N SER A 74 -6.63 -1.87 6.08
CA SER A 74 -6.15 -1.07 4.94
C SER A 74 -4.69 -0.68 5.08
N THR A 75 -4.06 -0.30 3.97
CA THR A 75 -2.76 0.39 3.94
C THR A 75 -2.80 1.50 2.88
N VAL A 76 -1.75 2.32 2.86
CA VAL A 76 -1.57 3.33 1.82
C VAL A 76 -1.53 2.70 0.42
N LEU A 77 -2.24 3.30 -0.54
CA LEU A 77 -2.27 2.85 -1.93
C LEU A 77 -0.86 2.86 -2.57
N GLY A 78 -0.06 3.86 -2.24
CA GLY A 78 1.18 4.15 -2.95
C GLY A 78 0.92 4.81 -4.31
N PRO A 79 1.98 5.30 -4.99
CA PRO A 79 1.84 6.11 -6.19
C PRO A 79 1.77 5.31 -7.49
N PHE A 80 1.84 3.98 -7.43
CA PHE A 80 2.09 3.12 -8.60
C PHE A 80 0.87 2.33 -9.06
N HIS A 81 -0.33 2.59 -8.55
CA HIS A 81 -1.56 1.98 -9.10
C HIS A 81 -1.91 2.59 -10.48
N THR A 82 -2.44 1.77 -11.40
CA THR A 82 -2.89 2.20 -12.73
C THR A 82 -4.23 1.54 -13.08
N GLU A 83 -5.00 2.17 -13.97
CA GLU A 83 -6.33 1.66 -14.38
C GLU A 83 -6.27 0.69 -15.58
N ASP A 84 -5.09 0.44 -16.13
CA ASP A 84 -4.87 -0.37 -17.35
C ASP A 84 -4.50 -1.83 -17.07
N ALA A 85 -4.62 -2.29 -15.81
CA ALA A 85 -4.37 -3.68 -15.45
C ALA A 85 -5.29 -4.66 -16.23
N PRO A 86 -4.74 -5.72 -16.84
CA PRO A 86 -5.53 -6.66 -17.63
C PRO A 86 -6.37 -7.57 -16.72
N GLN A 87 -7.44 -8.16 -17.27
CA GLN A 87 -8.12 -9.27 -16.59
C GLN A 87 -7.22 -10.51 -16.59
N THR A 88 -7.07 -11.13 -15.43
CA THR A 88 -6.29 -12.36 -15.24
C THR A 88 -7.25 -13.48 -14.87
N GLU A 89 -7.23 -14.55 -15.67
CA GLU A 89 -8.05 -15.73 -15.42
C GLU A 89 -7.64 -16.43 -14.10
N GLN A 90 -8.54 -17.22 -13.52
CA GLN A 90 -8.23 -17.99 -12.32
C GLN A 90 -7.04 -18.93 -12.54
N GLY A 91 -5.97 -18.71 -11.77
CA GLY A 91 -4.71 -19.42 -11.91
C GLY A 91 -3.79 -18.91 -13.03
N GLY A 92 -4.18 -17.86 -13.76
CA GLY A 92 -3.33 -17.17 -14.73
C GLY A 92 -2.23 -16.34 -14.08
N SER A 93 -1.32 -15.80 -14.89
CA SER A 93 -0.17 -15.00 -14.42
C SER A 93 -0.41 -13.50 -14.56
N ILE A 94 0.00 -12.73 -13.56
CA ILE A 94 0.10 -11.26 -13.65
C ILE A 94 1.46 -10.80 -14.19
N VAL A 95 2.40 -11.73 -14.35
CA VAL A 95 3.79 -11.51 -14.78
C VAL A 95 3.92 -11.89 -16.25
N SER A 96 4.41 -10.97 -17.08
CA SER A 96 4.59 -11.17 -18.53
C SER A 96 6.01 -11.61 -18.90
N THR A 97 7.01 -11.27 -18.07
CA THR A 97 8.43 -11.57 -18.32
C THR A 97 8.92 -12.75 -17.48
N SER A 98 9.97 -13.44 -17.92
CA SER A 98 10.46 -14.67 -17.28
C SER A 98 11.40 -14.45 -16.08
N GLY A 99 11.28 -13.31 -15.40
CA GLY A 99 12.11 -12.90 -14.28
C GLY A 99 11.60 -13.38 -12.92
N GLY A 100 12.45 -13.32 -11.90
CA GLY A 100 12.04 -13.48 -10.51
C GLY A 100 11.77 -14.90 -10.00
N ARG A 101 11.41 -14.96 -8.71
CA ARG A 101 11.06 -16.21 -8.01
C ARG A 101 9.56 -16.45 -8.14
N LYS A 102 9.15 -17.42 -8.94
CA LYS A 102 7.72 -17.72 -9.17
C LYS A 102 6.95 -17.93 -7.88
N MET A 103 5.80 -17.27 -7.75
CA MET A 103 4.92 -17.38 -6.60
C MET A 103 3.49 -17.66 -7.05
N VAL A 104 2.82 -18.59 -6.37
CA VAL A 104 1.36 -18.76 -6.50
C VAL A 104 0.70 -18.11 -5.30
N VAL A 105 -0.22 -17.20 -5.59
CA VAL A 105 -0.99 -16.48 -4.58
C VAL A 105 -2.42 -16.99 -4.62
N GLU A 106 -2.93 -17.47 -3.49
CA GLU A 106 -4.27 -18.03 -3.40
C GLU A 106 -4.95 -17.73 -2.06
N GLY A 107 -6.28 -17.80 -2.06
CA GLY A 107 -7.08 -17.54 -0.87
C GLY A 107 -8.55 -17.34 -1.18
N ALA A 108 -9.26 -16.69 -0.28
CA ALA A 108 -10.64 -16.28 -0.50
C ALA A 108 -10.93 -14.87 0.02
N VAL A 109 -11.85 -14.19 -0.65
CA VAL A 109 -12.49 -12.98 -0.15
C VAL A 109 -13.77 -13.39 0.58
N LYS A 110 -13.88 -13.01 1.85
CA LYS A 110 -14.93 -13.43 2.77
C LYS A 110 -15.61 -12.23 3.41
N ASN A 111 -16.84 -12.43 3.89
CA ASN A 111 -17.49 -11.48 4.79
C ASN A 111 -17.13 -11.77 6.27
N GLN A 112 -17.62 -10.95 7.19
CA GLN A 112 -17.35 -11.12 8.64
C GLN A 112 -17.91 -12.42 9.24
N LYS A 113 -18.82 -13.11 8.55
CA LYS A 113 -19.36 -14.42 8.96
C LYS A 113 -18.52 -15.59 8.43
N GLY A 114 -17.49 -15.31 7.63
CA GLY A 114 -16.63 -16.31 6.99
C GLY A 114 -17.19 -16.87 5.69
N GLU A 115 -18.29 -16.32 5.17
CA GLU A 115 -18.90 -16.74 3.91
C GLU A 115 -18.11 -16.11 2.74
N GLY A 116 -17.83 -16.90 1.70
CA GLY A 116 -17.12 -16.43 0.51
C GLY A 116 -17.93 -15.41 -0.28
N ILE A 117 -17.25 -14.39 -0.81
CA ILE A 117 -17.83 -13.32 -1.63
C ILE A 117 -17.51 -13.62 -3.09
N ALA A 118 -18.50 -14.12 -3.84
CA ALA A 118 -18.39 -14.37 -5.27
C ALA A 118 -18.35 -13.08 -6.09
N GLY A 119 -17.58 -13.10 -7.19
CA GLY A 119 -17.48 -11.97 -8.12
C GLY A 119 -16.77 -10.73 -7.55
N ALA A 120 -16.04 -10.86 -6.44
CA ALA A 120 -15.15 -9.82 -5.95
C ALA A 120 -13.96 -9.66 -6.92
N GLN A 121 -13.62 -8.42 -7.25
CA GLN A 121 -12.49 -8.09 -8.11
C GLN A 121 -11.29 -7.70 -7.25
N LEU A 122 -10.17 -8.40 -7.43
CA LEU A 122 -8.88 -8.11 -6.83
C LEU A 122 -7.99 -7.51 -7.91
N ASP A 123 -7.78 -6.20 -7.84
CA ASP A 123 -6.77 -5.49 -8.64
C ASP A 123 -5.43 -5.55 -7.88
N VAL A 124 -4.45 -6.18 -8.49
CA VAL A 124 -3.18 -6.59 -7.87
C VAL A 124 -2.03 -5.99 -8.64
N TRP A 125 -1.02 -5.47 -7.92
CA TRP A 125 0.23 -5.00 -8.52
C TRP A 125 1.42 -5.18 -7.58
N GLU A 126 2.59 -5.44 -8.16
CA GLU A 126 3.86 -5.59 -7.44
C GLU A 126 5.04 -5.11 -8.28
N THR A 127 6.23 -5.08 -7.67
CA THR A 127 7.47 -4.81 -8.39
C THR A 127 7.95 -6.02 -9.16
N ASP A 128 8.79 -5.81 -10.17
CA ASP A 128 9.61 -6.83 -10.81
C ASP A 128 10.71 -7.39 -9.90
N GLU A 129 11.51 -8.32 -10.41
CA GLU A 129 12.63 -8.93 -9.70
C GLU A 129 13.75 -7.94 -9.33
N ASN A 130 13.74 -6.75 -9.93
CA ASN A 130 14.71 -5.69 -9.69
C ASN A 130 14.15 -4.61 -8.73
N GLY A 131 12.91 -4.76 -8.27
CA GLY A 131 12.26 -3.81 -7.36
C GLY A 131 11.64 -2.59 -8.05
N PHE A 132 11.29 -2.69 -9.33
CA PHE A 132 10.63 -1.62 -10.08
C PHE A 132 9.20 -1.99 -10.46
N TYR A 133 8.27 -1.04 -10.36
CA TYR A 133 6.98 -1.16 -11.05
C TYR A 133 7.16 -0.82 -12.52
N ASP A 134 6.43 -1.48 -13.40
CA ASP A 134 6.39 -1.22 -14.85
C ASP A 134 6.28 0.28 -15.24
N VAL A 135 5.49 1.08 -14.51
CA VAL A 135 5.33 2.53 -14.72
C VAL A 135 6.59 3.36 -14.48
N GLN A 136 7.59 2.77 -13.83
CA GLN A 136 8.89 3.38 -13.63
C GLN A 136 9.84 3.11 -14.82
N ASN A 137 9.49 2.17 -15.70
CA ASN A 137 10.29 1.84 -16.87
C ASN A 137 10.01 2.84 -18.01
N ALA A 138 11.06 3.51 -18.48
CA ALA A 138 10.95 4.53 -19.52
C ALA A 138 10.45 3.97 -20.87
N ASP A 139 10.63 2.68 -21.10
CA ASP A 139 10.24 1.92 -22.29
C ASP A 139 9.01 1.03 -22.05
N ARG A 140 8.19 1.33 -21.03
CA ARG A 140 6.94 0.61 -20.74
C ARG A 140 6.08 0.47 -22.01
N SER A 141 5.85 -0.78 -22.42
CA SER A 141 5.04 -1.13 -23.59
C SER A 141 3.62 -1.59 -23.24
N GLY A 142 3.35 -1.81 -21.96
CA GLY A 142 2.05 -2.24 -21.42
C GLY A 142 2.13 -2.51 -19.92
N PRO A 143 1.02 -2.93 -19.29
CA PRO A 143 1.00 -3.36 -17.90
C PRO A 143 1.82 -4.64 -17.71
N ASP A 144 2.66 -4.66 -16.68
CA ASP A 144 3.39 -5.86 -16.23
C ASP A 144 3.38 -5.95 -14.70
N ASN A 145 3.41 -7.17 -14.17
CA ASN A 145 3.24 -7.49 -12.74
C ASN A 145 1.97 -6.87 -12.15
N ARG A 146 0.90 -6.88 -12.95
CA ARG A 146 -0.41 -6.31 -12.64
C ARG A 146 -1.51 -7.18 -13.20
N GLY A 147 -2.63 -7.29 -12.49
CA GLY A 147 -3.78 -8.00 -13.01
C GLY A 147 -5.03 -7.83 -12.16
N ILE A 148 -6.18 -8.08 -12.77
CA ILE A 148 -7.48 -8.08 -12.10
C ILE A 148 -8.02 -9.51 -12.08
N ILE A 149 -8.11 -10.09 -10.88
CA ILE A 149 -8.62 -11.44 -10.66
C ILE A 149 -10.03 -11.35 -10.09
N THR A 150 -10.97 -12.12 -10.65
CA THR A 150 -12.35 -12.20 -10.13
C THR A 150 -12.55 -13.47 -9.33
N THR A 151 -13.08 -13.39 -8.11
CA THR A 151 -13.34 -14.57 -7.27
C THR A 151 -14.39 -15.50 -7.87
N ASP A 152 -14.23 -16.80 -7.63
CA ASP A 152 -15.21 -17.83 -8.02
C ASP A 152 -16.49 -17.79 -7.16
N ASP A 153 -17.43 -18.71 -7.43
CA ASP A 153 -18.70 -18.82 -6.71
C ASP A 153 -18.54 -19.11 -5.20
N SER A 154 -17.37 -19.62 -4.79
CA SER A 154 -17.01 -19.85 -3.38
C SER A 154 -16.20 -18.70 -2.77
N GLY A 155 -15.99 -17.61 -3.51
CA GLY A 155 -15.20 -16.46 -3.11
C GLY A 155 -13.68 -16.67 -3.21
N LYS A 156 -13.21 -17.73 -3.87
CA LYS A 156 -11.77 -18.04 -3.95
C LYS A 156 -11.10 -17.32 -5.11
N TYR A 157 -9.81 -17.03 -4.93
CA TYR A 157 -8.95 -16.49 -5.99
C TYR A 157 -7.63 -17.26 -6.03
N ARG A 158 -7.04 -17.32 -7.22
CA ARG A 158 -5.69 -17.86 -7.47
C ARG A 158 -5.06 -17.13 -8.64
N PHE A 159 -3.77 -16.81 -8.55
CA PHE A 159 -2.97 -16.30 -9.66
C PHE A 159 -1.47 -16.59 -9.46
N GLU A 160 -0.71 -16.54 -10.54
CA GLU A 160 0.74 -16.58 -10.55
C GLU A 160 1.32 -15.16 -10.53
N ALA A 161 2.39 -15.00 -9.77
CA ALA A 161 3.09 -13.77 -9.42
C ALA A 161 4.59 -14.09 -9.27
N ILE A 162 5.39 -13.12 -8.82
CA ILE A 162 6.74 -13.39 -8.32
C ILE A 162 6.86 -12.99 -6.85
N VAL A 163 7.83 -13.53 -6.13
CA VAL A 163 8.11 -13.06 -4.77
C VAL A 163 8.68 -11.63 -4.88
N PRO A 164 7.99 -10.60 -4.36
CA PRO A 164 8.42 -9.22 -4.50
C PRO A 164 9.73 -8.98 -3.74
N MET A 165 10.40 -7.89 -4.08
CA MET A 165 11.65 -7.46 -3.46
C MET A 165 11.45 -6.15 -2.70
N ALA A 166 12.26 -5.93 -1.67
CA ALA A 166 12.37 -4.61 -1.07
C ALA A 166 12.91 -3.61 -2.09
N TYR A 167 12.34 -2.42 -2.11
CA TYR A 167 12.73 -1.38 -3.06
C TYR A 167 12.82 -0.01 -2.38
N PRO A 168 13.70 0.89 -2.85
CA PRO A 168 13.76 2.25 -2.35
C PRO A 168 12.61 3.09 -2.93
N ILE A 169 11.99 3.92 -2.10
CA ILE A 169 11.20 5.06 -2.59
C ILE A 169 12.11 6.03 -3.36
N PRO A 170 11.58 6.94 -4.20
CA PRO A 170 12.40 7.83 -5.01
C PRO A 170 13.47 8.61 -4.21
N THR A 171 14.71 8.61 -4.71
CA THR A 171 15.89 9.10 -3.98
C THR A 171 16.52 10.37 -4.56
N ASP A 172 15.85 10.99 -5.53
CA ASP A 172 16.37 12.07 -6.39
C ASP A 172 15.71 13.44 -6.13
N GLY A 173 14.97 13.57 -5.02
CA GLY A 173 14.21 14.76 -4.66
C GLY A 173 14.50 15.29 -3.25
N PRO A 174 13.94 16.46 -2.88
CA PRO A 174 14.12 17.07 -1.57
C PRO A 174 13.78 16.13 -0.42
N VAL A 175 12.77 15.27 -0.58
CA VAL A 175 12.35 14.29 0.44
C VAL A 175 13.46 13.29 0.74
N SER A 176 14.23 12.87 -0.26
CA SER A 176 15.42 12.04 -0.03
C SER A 176 16.49 12.79 0.75
N GLY A 177 16.68 14.08 0.47
CA GLY A 177 17.56 14.95 1.25
C GLY A 177 17.15 15.02 2.72
N LEU A 178 15.84 15.11 2.99
CA LEU A 178 15.31 15.08 4.35
C LEU A 178 15.56 13.73 5.04
N LEU A 179 15.30 12.60 4.38
CA LEU A 179 15.59 11.26 4.95
C LEU A 179 17.05 11.12 5.35
N LYS A 180 17.98 11.57 4.48
CA LYS A 180 19.42 11.55 4.77
C LYS A 180 19.76 12.39 6.02
N LYS A 181 19.20 13.59 6.15
CA LYS A 181 19.37 14.45 7.33
C LYS A 181 18.80 13.82 8.60
N LEU A 182 17.72 13.05 8.49
CA LEU A 182 17.10 12.32 9.60
C LEU A 182 17.75 10.94 9.86
N HIS A 183 18.83 10.60 9.15
CA HIS A 183 19.49 9.29 9.23
C HIS A 183 18.54 8.10 9.00
N ARG A 184 17.57 8.26 8.09
CA ARG A 184 16.59 7.22 7.72
C ARG A 184 16.91 6.63 6.34
N HIS A 185 16.68 5.33 6.17
CA HIS A 185 16.75 4.69 4.86
C HIS A 185 15.50 4.99 4.02
N CYS A 186 15.56 4.67 2.73
CA CYS A 186 14.48 4.86 1.77
C CYS A 186 13.75 3.55 1.38
N PHE A 187 14.17 2.40 1.93
CA PHE A 187 13.57 1.12 1.57
C PHE A 187 12.16 0.91 2.14
N ARG A 188 11.30 0.34 1.31
CA ARG A 188 10.08 -0.35 1.69
C ARG A 188 10.34 -1.86 1.66
N PRO A 189 9.80 -2.64 2.62
CA PRO A 189 9.91 -4.09 2.61
C PRO A 189 9.22 -4.72 1.40
N ALA A 190 9.60 -5.92 1.00
CA ALA A 190 8.91 -6.68 -0.06
C ALA A 190 7.40 -6.80 0.22
N HIS A 191 6.57 -6.40 -0.74
CA HIS A 191 5.12 -6.49 -0.63
C HIS A 191 4.41 -6.57 -1.98
N ILE A 192 3.19 -7.10 -1.94
CA ILE A 192 2.24 -7.13 -3.05
C ILE A 192 1.00 -6.32 -2.65
N HIS A 193 0.50 -5.50 -3.57
CA HIS A 193 -0.67 -4.66 -3.31
C HIS A 193 -1.96 -5.31 -3.77
N PHE A 194 -3.05 -4.92 -3.10
CA PHE A 194 -4.41 -5.33 -3.44
C PHE A 194 -5.36 -4.15 -3.33
N MET A 195 -6.19 -3.97 -4.35
CA MET A 195 -7.42 -3.19 -4.30
C MET A 195 -8.60 -4.12 -4.58
N ILE A 196 -9.42 -4.36 -3.56
CA ILE A 196 -10.53 -5.32 -3.62
C ILE A 196 -11.86 -4.57 -3.63
N LYS A 197 -12.69 -4.87 -4.64
CA LYS A 197 -14.04 -4.33 -4.79
C LYS A 197 -15.04 -5.46 -4.91
N ALA A 198 -16.14 -5.38 -4.16
CA ALA A 198 -17.27 -6.29 -4.28
C ALA A 198 -18.57 -5.53 -4.02
N LYS A 199 -19.63 -5.85 -4.77
CA LYS A 199 -20.91 -5.15 -4.66
C LYS A 199 -21.50 -5.30 -3.26
N GLY A 200 -21.81 -4.18 -2.61
CA GLY A 200 -22.38 -4.15 -1.24
C GLY A 200 -21.36 -4.27 -0.11
N TYR A 201 -20.07 -4.34 -0.45
CA TYR A 201 -18.97 -4.38 0.51
C TYR A 201 -18.10 -3.14 0.40
N GLU A 202 -17.57 -2.71 1.54
CA GLU A 202 -16.64 -1.59 1.57
C GLU A 202 -15.34 -1.99 0.86
N ALA A 203 -14.92 -1.19 -0.12
CA ALA A 203 -13.67 -1.42 -0.83
C ALA A 203 -12.46 -1.49 0.14
N LEU A 204 -11.46 -2.28 -0.23
CA LEU A 204 -10.23 -2.46 0.53
C LEU A 204 -9.04 -2.11 -0.35
N THR A 205 -8.20 -1.21 0.12
CA THR A 205 -6.83 -1.01 -0.40
C THR A 205 -5.87 -1.48 0.67
N THR A 206 -5.01 -2.43 0.35
CA THR A 206 -4.08 -3.02 1.31
C THR A 206 -2.82 -3.56 0.63
N SER A 207 -1.89 -4.07 1.42
CA SER A 207 -0.68 -4.73 0.95
C SER A 207 -0.34 -5.89 1.86
N LEU A 208 0.19 -6.99 1.31
CA LEU A 208 0.74 -8.09 2.10
C LEU A 208 2.27 -8.01 2.06
N TYR A 209 2.88 -8.01 3.24
CA TYR A 209 4.32 -7.82 3.41
C TYR A 209 5.00 -9.16 3.71
N ILE A 210 6.11 -9.44 3.03
CA ILE A 210 6.78 -10.74 3.16
C ILE A 210 7.57 -10.78 4.47
N LYS A 211 7.24 -11.73 5.33
CA LYS A 211 7.91 -11.93 6.62
C LYS A 211 9.38 -12.28 6.42
N GLY A 212 10.23 -11.72 7.29
CA GLY A 212 11.68 -11.92 7.25
C GLY A 212 12.41 -10.90 6.37
N ASP A 213 11.69 -10.03 5.65
CA ASP A 213 12.30 -8.90 4.97
C ASP A 213 12.96 -7.94 5.99
N PRO A 214 14.20 -7.46 5.73
CA PRO A 214 14.98 -6.67 6.68
C PRO A 214 14.35 -5.30 7.01
N PHE A 215 13.41 -4.81 6.20
CA PHE A 215 12.78 -3.51 6.38
C PHE A 215 11.36 -3.59 6.96
N ILE A 216 10.89 -4.76 7.40
CA ILE A 216 9.55 -4.94 7.97
C ILE A 216 9.30 -4.03 9.18
N SER A 217 10.29 -3.87 10.05
CA SER A 217 10.18 -3.03 11.24
C SER A 217 10.52 -1.57 11.01
N SER A 218 10.92 -1.19 9.79
CA SER A 218 11.47 0.13 9.50
C SER A 218 11.02 0.71 8.15
N ASP A 219 9.90 0.24 7.59
CA ASP A 219 9.34 0.73 6.32
C ASP A 219 9.37 2.26 6.24
N ALA A 220 9.99 2.79 5.19
CA ALA A 220 10.21 4.22 5.00
C ALA A 220 8.91 5.05 5.02
N VAL A 221 7.77 4.42 4.72
CA VAL A 221 6.44 5.06 4.66
C VAL A 221 5.44 4.55 5.69
N PHE A 222 5.88 3.71 6.64
CA PHE A 222 5.04 3.21 7.74
C PHE A 222 3.78 2.45 7.28
N GLY A 223 3.85 1.73 6.16
CA GLY A 223 2.72 0.98 5.62
C GLY A 223 2.50 -0.39 6.26
N VAL A 224 3.51 -0.92 6.98
CA VAL A 224 3.46 -2.26 7.59
C VAL A 224 2.52 -2.29 8.79
N LYS A 225 1.63 -3.29 8.80
CA LYS A 225 0.81 -3.67 9.95
C LYS A 225 1.02 -5.15 10.23
N ASN A 226 1.10 -5.53 11.51
CA ASN A 226 1.42 -6.91 11.91
C ASN A 226 0.46 -7.96 11.31
N SER A 227 -0.83 -7.63 11.15
CA SER A 227 -1.86 -8.50 10.57
C SER A 227 -1.69 -8.75 9.05
N LEU A 228 -0.84 -7.94 8.41
CA LEU A 228 -0.57 -7.96 6.97
C LEU A 228 0.82 -8.53 6.66
N VAL A 229 1.58 -8.95 7.66
CA VAL A 229 2.85 -9.67 7.48
C VAL A 229 2.56 -11.14 7.27
N VAL A 230 2.96 -11.67 6.12
CA VAL A 230 2.62 -13.03 5.66
C VAL A 230 3.87 -13.87 5.40
N ASP A 231 3.77 -15.17 5.67
CA ASP A 231 4.79 -16.15 5.32
C ASP A 231 4.61 -16.59 3.85
N VAL A 232 5.75 -16.83 3.16
CA VAL A 232 5.78 -17.50 1.86
C VAL A 232 6.44 -18.86 2.01
N SER A 233 5.79 -19.93 1.55
CA SER A 233 6.31 -21.29 1.67
C SER A 233 7.06 -21.70 0.40
N GLU A 234 8.27 -22.23 0.54
CA GLU A 234 8.98 -22.85 -0.59
C GLU A 234 8.36 -24.22 -0.93
N ASN A 235 8.13 -24.48 -2.20
CA ASN A 235 7.61 -25.73 -2.73
C ASN A 235 8.60 -26.35 -3.72
N SER A 236 8.69 -27.69 -3.70
CA SER A 236 9.45 -28.46 -4.67
C SER A 236 8.83 -28.40 -6.06
N PRO A 237 9.62 -28.60 -7.13
CA PRO A 237 9.08 -28.73 -8.48
C PRO A 237 7.96 -29.78 -8.58
N ASP A 238 6.96 -29.47 -9.39
CA ASP A 238 5.84 -30.34 -9.71
C ASP A 238 5.48 -30.27 -11.21
N ALA A 239 4.42 -30.97 -11.62
CA ALA A 239 4.00 -31.02 -13.03
C ALA A 239 3.57 -29.65 -13.60
N SER A 240 3.10 -28.73 -12.75
CA SER A 240 2.69 -27.37 -13.14
C SER A 240 3.86 -26.39 -13.02
N HIS A 241 4.80 -26.64 -12.10
CA HIS A 241 5.97 -25.81 -11.85
C HIS A 241 7.26 -26.65 -11.93
N PRO A 242 7.94 -26.71 -13.09
CA PRO A 242 9.12 -27.56 -13.27
C PRO A 242 10.36 -27.08 -12.49
N THR A 243 10.28 -25.92 -11.85
CA THR A 243 11.30 -25.35 -10.97
C THR A 243 10.72 -25.10 -9.59
N LYS A 244 11.58 -24.79 -8.60
CA LYS A 244 11.11 -24.31 -7.29
C LYS A 244 10.18 -23.12 -7.45
N TRP A 245 9.18 -23.06 -6.58
CA TRP A 245 8.17 -21.99 -6.55
C TRP A 245 7.73 -21.72 -5.11
N TRP A 246 7.12 -20.56 -4.88
CA TRP A 246 6.69 -20.12 -3.56
C TRP A 246 5.17 -20.03 -3.46
N GLY A 247 4.59 -20.37 -2.32
CA GLY A 247 3.16 -20.25 -2.06
C GLY A 247 2.87 -19.13 -1.07
N LEU A 248 1.89 -18.27 -1.40
CA LEU A 248 1.31 -17.29 -0.50
C LEU A 248 -0.17 -17.59 -0.34
N LYS A 249 -0.61 -17.82 0.91
CA LYS A 249 -2.03 -18.05 1.23
C LYS A 249 -2.54 -16.94 2.13
N TYR A 250 -3.62 -16.27 1.73
CA TYR A 250 -4.22 -15.22 2.55
C TYR A 250 -5.72 -15.09 2.30
N ASP A 251 -6.51 -14.96 3.35
CA ASP A 251 -7.95 -14.67 3.21
C ASP A 251 -8.21 -13.19 3.53
N PHE A 252 -8.94 -12.51 2.65
CA PHE A 252 -9.39 -11.15 2.87
C PHE A 252 -10.78 -11.13 3.49
N THR A 253 -10.98 -10.35 4.54
CA THR A 253 -12.31 -10.19 5.17
C THR A 253 -12.80 -8.77 4.96
N LEU A 254 -13.92 -8.62 4.24
CA LEU A 254 -14.57 -7.34 3.95
C LEU A 254 -15.82 -7.14 4.82
N PRO A 255 -16.01 -5.96 5.44
CA PRO A 255 -17.30 -5.57 5.98
C PRO A 255 -18.24 -5.12 4.86
N THR A 256 -19.54 -5.24 5.08
CA THR A 256 -20.53 -4.54 4.24
C THR A 256 -20.32 -3.03 4.34
N GLU A 257 -20.78 -2.28 3.33
CA GLU A 257 -20.75 -0.80 3.36
C GLU A 257 -21.48 -0.26 4.61
N GLN A 258 -22.57 -0.90 5.02
CA GLN A 258 -23.34 -0.51 6.21
C GLN A 258 -22.55 -0.73 7.51
N GLU A 259 -21.91 -1.89 7.68
CA GLU A 259 -21.07 -2.19 8.85
C GLU A 259 -19.90 -1.21 8.94
N ALA A 260 -19.22 -0.95 7.82
CA ALA A 260 -18.11 0.00 7.76
C ALA A 260 -18.56 1.43 8.14
N ASN A 261 -19.65 1.92 7.55
CA ASN A 261 -20.17 3.26 7.81
C ASN A 261 -20.63 3.44 9.26
N THR A 262 -21.27 2.41 9.82
CA THR A 262 -21.71 2.41 11.23
C THR A 262 -20.50 2.51 12.16
N PHE A 263 -19.47 1.69 11.92
CA PHE A 263 -18.26 1.68 12.72
C PHE A 263 -17.50 3.02 12.64
N LYS A 264 -17.27 3.54 11.43
CA LYS A 264 -16.61 4.83 11.19
C LYS A 264 -17.33 5.98 11.87
N SER A 265 -18.68 5.98 11.81
CA SER A 265 -19.51 7.01 12.44
C SER A 265 -19.43 6.96 13.97
N SER A 266 -19.51 5.76 14.57
CA SER A 266 -19.38 5.58 16.03
C SER A 266 -18.04 6.12 16.53
N ARG A 267 -16.95 5.71 15.89
CA ARG A 267 -15.60 6.14 16.26
C ARG A 267 -15.41 7.65 16.13
N ARG A 268 -15.95 8.25 15.08
CA ARG A 268 -15.86 9.70 14.87
C ARG A 268 -16.65 10.48 15.92
N ASN A 269 -17.82 9.99 16.33
CA ASN A 269 -18.62 10.62 17.37
C ASN A 269 -17.94 10.56 18.74
N GLU A 270 -17.27 9.44 19.08
CA GLU A 270 -16.47 9.34 20.30
C GLU A 270 -15.33 10.38 20.35
N VAL A 271 -14.64 10.58 19.23
CA VAL A 271 -13.51 11.53 19.13
C VAL A 271 -13.95 12.99 19.13
N LEU A 272 -15.13 13.31 18.57
CA LEU A 272 -15.63 14.69 18.47
C LEU A 272 -16.56 15.09 19.63
N GLY A 273 -17.12 14.12 20.35
CA GLY A 273 -17.98 14.31 21.51
C GLY A 273 -17.23 14.32 22.85
N SER A 274 -15.91 14.13 22.83
CA SER A 274 -14.97 14.32 23.96
C SER A 274 -14.17 15.62 23.80
#